data_AF-A0A7M1L7D9-F1
#
_entry.id   AF-A0A7M1L7D9-F1
#
_cell.length_a   1.000
_cell.length_b   1.000
_cell.length_c   1.000
_cell.angle_alpha   90.00
_cell.angle_beta   90.00
_cell.angle_gamma   90.00
#
_symmetry.space_group_name_H-M   'P 1'
#
loop_
_entity.id
_entity.type
_entity.pdbx_description
1 polymer ?
#
loop_
_entity_poly.entity_id
_entity_poly.type
_entity_poly.pdbx_seq_one_letter_code
_entity_poly.pdbx_strand_id
1 'polypeptide(L)'
;MKYSFSAALRDALIATVMTAIVVTPIFSLHLERAGVRTIITPDWSMTGWACLAIFVVQMLKPLLAGKLPKVNLPAVPQMKSGTRNVVIFVVLMMAASWPFFAGRNAVDIATLAMIYVMLGLGLNVVVGFAGLLDLGFVGFYAVGAYTYALLFHWAGWTFWEALPLAGAASALFGFVLGFPVLRLRGDYLAIVTLGFGEIIRLLLTNLTSFTGGPDGISSIPKPTVLGLPMTRSPLTEDGTTFHQFFGMEFNSMHMVIFVYLMALLLAMVTLFISNRLIRMPIGRAWEALREDEIACRSLGLNPMKIKLSAFTLGAMFAGFGGAFFAARQGIVNPESFTFIESALILAIVVLGGMGSQLGVIVAAIILTVLPELAREFSEYRMLIFGLVMILMMVWRPQGLLPMKRHQVEVKS
;
A
#
# COMPACT_ATOMS: atom_id res chain seq x y z
N MET A 1 -39.57 4.55 -8.83
CA MET A 1 -39.29 5.45 -9.97
C MET A 1 -39.26 4.64 -11.24
N LYS A 2 -40.21 4.81 -12.17
CA LYS A 2 -40.14 4.19 -13.50
C LYS A 2 -39.02 4.90 -14.28
N TYR A 3 -37.86 4.27 -14.42
CA TYR A 3 -36.84 4.73 -15.36
C TYR A 3 -37.46 4.72 -16.76
N SER A 4 -37.58 5.89 -17.40
CA SER A 4 -38.05 5.98 -18.78
C SER A 4 -36.99 5.40 -19.72
N PHE A 5 -37.40 4.58 -20.70
CA PHE A 5 -36.51 4.02 -21.71
C PHE A 5 -35.68 5.11 -22.42
N SER A 6 -36.28 6.29 -22.64
CA SER A 6 -35.61 7.46 -23.22
C SER A 6 -34.46 7.97 -22.35
N ALA A 7 -34.60 7.95 -21.01
CA ALA A 7 -33.54 8.34 -20.10
C ALA A 7 -32.39 7.32 -20.11
N ALA A 8 -32.70 6.02 -20.12
CA ALA A 8 -31.69 4.96 -20.20
C ALA A 8 -30.90 5.01 -21.52
N LEU A 9 -31.58 5.30 -22.64
CA LEU A 9 -30.93 5.45 -23.95
C LEU A 9 -30.01 6.68 -23.99
N ARG A 10 -30.45 7.81 -23.42
CA ARG A 10 -29.64 9.02 -23.33
C ARG A 10 -28.39 8.78 -22.48
N ASP A 11 -28.54 8.15 -21.33
CA ASP A 11 -27.42 7.81 -20.45
C ASP A 11 -26.43 6.87 -21.14
N ALA A 12 -26.94 5.83 -21.82
CA ALA A 12 -26.17 4.87 -22.62
C ALA A 12 -25.35 5.58 -23.71
N LEU A 13 -25.98 6.45 -24.49
CA LEU A 13 -25.28 7.21 -25.54
C LEU A 13 -24.19 8.11 -24.97
N ILE A 14 -24.48 8.84 -23.88
CA ILE A 14 -23.50 9.73 -23.26
C ILE A 14 -22.29 8.94 -22.78
N ALA A 15 -22.45 7.80 -22.08
CA ALA A 15 -21.29 7.07 -21.62
C ALA A 15 -20.55 6.35 -22.76
N THR A 16 -21.24 5.90 -23.82
CA THR A 16 -20.57 5.36 -25.01
C THR A 16 -19.69 6.42 -25.68
N VAL A 17 -20.18 7.66 -25.81
CA VAL A 17 -19.37 8.77 -26.35
C VAL A 17 -18.17 9.08 -25.45
N MET A 18 -18.40 9.16 -24.13
CA MET A 18 -17.29 9.35 -23.18
C MET A 18 -16.27 8.21 -23.24
N THR A 19 -16.73 6.98 -23.39
CA THR A 19 -15.87 5.80 -23.58
C THR A 19 -15.05 5.93 -24.85
N ALA A 20 -15.67 6.28 -25.97
CA ALA A 20 -14.96 6.47 -27.24
C ALA A 20 -13.85 7.53 -27.08
N ILE A 21 -14.14 8.66 -26.44
CA ILE A 21 -13.17 9.74 -26.20
C ILE A 21 -11.98 9.25 -25.38
N VAL A 22 -12.21 8.43 -24.35
CA VAL A 22 -11.15 7.94 -23.44
C VAL A 22 -10.37 6.78 -24.05
N VAL A 23 -11.03 5.82 -24.69
CA VAL A 23 -10.43 4.57 -25.17
C VAL A 23 -9.66 4.78 -26.47
N THR A 24 -10.15 5.63 -27.38
CA THR A 24 -9.50 5.88 -28.69
C THR A 24 -8.02 6.28 -28.58
N PRO A 25 -7.62 7.29 -27.79
CA PRO A 25 -6.22 7.70 -27.72
C PRO A 25 -5.33 6.67 -27.02
N ILE A 26 -5.90 5.81 -26.18
CA ILE A 26 -5.14 4.84 -25.38
C ILE A 26 -4.93 3.53 -26.14
N PHE A 27 -5.99 3.03 -26.79
CA PHE A 27 -6.01 1.68 -27.37
C PHE A 27 -6.13 1.65 -28.89
N SER A 28 -6.59 2.72 -29.54
CA SER A 28 -6.72 2.71 -31.00
C SER A 28 -5.52 3.27 -31.74
N LEU A 29 -4.75 4.18 -31.14
CA LEU A 29 -3.63 4.83 -31.83
C LEU A 29 -2.31 4.17 -31.46
N HIS A 30 -1.90 3.17 -32.25
CA HIS A 30 -0.62 2.51 -32.07
C HIS A 30 0.48 3.23 -32.88
N LEU A 31 1.67 3.31 -32.30
CA LEU A 31 2.85 3.86 -32.95
C LEU A 31 3.72 2.69 -33.42
N GLU A 32 3.74 2.45 -34.73
CA GLU A 32 4.65 1.49 -35.34
C GLU A 32 5.87 2.21 -35.93
N ARG A 33 7.06 1.71 -35.61
CA ARG A 33 8.30 2.15 -36.25
C ARG A 33 8.52 1.39 -37.55
N ALA A 34 8.30 2.06 -38.67
CA ALA A 34 8.68 1.59 -39.99
C ALA A 34 10.03 2.20 -40.39
N GLY A 35 11.12 1.55 -40.00
CA GLY A 35 12.48 2.05 -40.21
C GLY A 35 12.76 3.32 -39.39
N VAL A 36 13.02 4.45 -40.06
CA VAL A 36 13.33 5.75 -39.41
C VAL A 36 12.07 6.58 -39.16
N ARG A 37 10.92 6.22 -39.75
CA ARG A 37 9.66 6.96 -39.58
C ARG A 37 8.75 6.26 -38.58
N THR A 38 8.15 7.05 -37.69
CA THR A 38 7.10 6.57 -36.78
C THR A 38 5.77 6.86 -37.46
N ILE A 39 5.00 5.81 -37.78
CA ILE A 39 3.68 5.92 -38.39
C ILE A 39 2.62 5.56 -37.35
N ILE A 40 1.50 6.28 -37.38
CA ILE A 40 0.35 6.00 -36.52
C ILE A 40 -0.54 5.01 -37.27
N THR A 41 -0.67 3.79 -36.75
CA THR A 41 -1.57 2.76 -37.29
C THR A 41 -2.82 2.70 -36.40
N PRO A 42 -4.00 3.10 -36.92
CA PRO A 42 -5.23 3.07 -36.13
C PRO A 42 -5.85 1.66 -36.12
N ASP A 43 -6.07 1.11 -34.93
CA ASP A 43 -6.85 -0.12 -34.70
C ASP A 43 -8.15 0.20 -33.95
N TRP A 44 -9.29 0.11 -34.64
CA TRP A 44 -10.60 0.47 -34.07
C TRP A 44 -11.32 -0.70 -33.39
N SER A 45 -10.76 -1.91 -33.44
CA SER A 45 -11.42 -3.13 -32.97
C SER A 45 -11.75 -3.05 -31.47
N MET A 46 -10.78 -2.72 -30.63
CA MET A 46 -10.95 -2.64 -29.17
C MET A 46 -11.90 -1.50 -28.76
N THR A 47 -11.81 -0.34 -29.41
CA THR A 47 -12.70 0.80 -29.15
C THR A 47 -14.15 0.48 -29.51
N GLY A 48 -14.38 -0.22 -30.63
CA GLY A 48 -15.71 -0.68 -31.02
C GLY A 48 -16.33 -1.62 -29.97
N TRP A 49 -15.56 -2.60 -29.50
CA TRP A 49 -16.01 -3.53 -28.45
C TRP A 49 -16.28 -2.83 -27.12
N ALA A 50 -15.42 -1.90 -26.69
CA ALA A 50 -15.61 -1.15 -25.44
C ALA A 50 -16.89 -0.29 -25.47
N CYS A 51 -17.11 0.42 -26.58
CA CYS A 51 -18.31 1.23 -26.80
C CYS A 51 -19.60 0.40 -26.77
N LEU A 52 -19.58 -0.76 -27.44
CA LEU A 52 -20.71 -1.69 -27.48
C LEU A 52 -21.00 -2.26 -26.08
N ALA A 53 -19.97 -2.71 -25.37
CA ALA A 53 -20.12 -3.27 -24.03
C ALA A 53 -20.74 -2.25 -23.06
N ILE A 54 -20.25 -1.00 -23.05
CA ILE A 54 -20.77 0.04 -22.15
C ILE A 54 -22.18 0.45 -22.52
N PHE A 55 -22.50 0.57 -23.82
CA PHE A 55 -23.85 0.84 -24.28
C PHE A 55 -24.84 -0.22 -23.78
N VAL A 56 -24.50 -1.50 -23.97
CA VAL A 56 -25.33 -2.63 -23.56
C VAL A 56 -25.50 -2.68 -22.05
N VAL A 57 -24.41 -2.54 -21.28
CA VAL A 57 -24.45 -2.55 -19.82
C VAL A 57 -25.33 -1.42 -19.28
N GLN A 58 -25.18 -0.20 -19.81
CA GLN A 58 -25.92 0.95 -19.33
C GLN A 58 -27.39 0.91 -19.74
N MET A 59 -27.70 0.34 -20.92
CA MET A 59 -29.08 0.09 -21.36
C MET A 59 -29.77 -0.99 -20.51
N LEU A 60 -29.02 -2.01 -20.06
CA LEU A 60 -29.54 -3.09 -19.20
C LEU A 60 -29.54 -2.75 -17.70
N LYS A 61 -28.79 -1.74 -17.28
CA LYS A 61 -28.69 -1.31 -15.87
C LYS A 61 -30.06 -1.05 -15.21
N PRO A 62 -31.06 -0.40 -15.83
CA PRO A 62 -32.38 -0.19 -15.21
C PRO A 62 -33.15 -1.50 -14.98
N LEU A 63 -32.94 -2.51 -15.82
CA LEU A 63 -33.55 -3.85 -15.71
C LEU A 63 -32.89 -4.68 -14.59
N LEU A 64 -31.58 -4.49 -14.39
CA LEU A 64 -30.77 -5.18 -13.39
C LEU A 64 -30.82 -4.53 -12.00
N ALA A 65 -30.95 -3.20 -11.93
CA ALA A 65 -30.89 -2.43 -10.69
C ALA A 65 -31.96 -2.81 -9.64
N GLY A 66 -33.11 -3.32 -10.09
CA GLY A 66 -34.17 -3.82 -9.20
C GLY A 66 -34.02 -5.30 -8.79
N LYS A 67 -33.16 -6.07 -9.48
CA LYS A 67 -32.99 -7.52 -9.28
C LYS A 67 -31.68 -7.90 -8.60
N LEU A 68 -30.73 -6.97 -8.48
CA LEU A 68 -29.48 -7.22 -7.75
C LEU A 68 -29.80 -7.35 -6.25
N PRO A 69 -29.56 -8.51 -5.63
CA PRO A 69 -29.78 -8.67 -4.20
C PRO A 69 -28.89 -7.69 -3.45
N LYS A 70 -29.46 -6.94 -2.50
CA LYS A 70 -28.66 -6.24 -1.49
C LYS A 70 -28.00 -7.31 -0.63
N VAL A 71 -26.75 -7.65 -0.94
CA VAL A 71 -25.97 -8.59 -0.14
C VAL A 71 -25.58 -7.88 1.15
N ASN A 72 -26.40 -8.07 2.18
CA ASN A 72 -26.04 -7.69 3.54
C ASN A 72 -24.98 -8.67 4.03
N LEU A 73 -23.70 -8.33 3.81
CA LEU A 73 -22.59 -9.09 4.37
C LEU A 73 -22.69 -9.09 5.90
N PRO A 74 -22.51 -10.25 6.57
CA PRO A 74 -22.64 -10.36 8.01
C PRO A 74 -21.70 -9.38 8.71
N ALA A 75 -22.21 -8.63 9.68
CA ALA A 75 -21.37 -7.83 10.56
C ALA A 75 -20.49 -8.78 11.39
N VAL A 76 -19.19 -8.47 11.50
CA VAL A 76 -18.29 -9.25 12.36
C VAL A 76 -18.88 -9.29 13.76
N PRO A 77 -19.13 -10.48 14.34
CA PRO A 77 -19.78 -10.59 15.64
C PRO A 77 -18.96 -9.85 16.70
N GLN A 78 -19.63 -9.08 17.55
CA GLN A 78 -18.98 -8.40 18.68
C GLN A 78 -18.57 -9.44 19.71
N MET A 79 -17.32 -9.89 19.64
CA MET A 79 -16.75 -10.83 20.61
C MET A 79 -16.48 -10.14 21.94
N LYS A 80 -16.76 -10.84 23.06
CA LYS A 80 -16.31 -10.43 24.40
C LYS A 80 -14.79 -10.24 24.40
N SER A 81 -14.29 -9.27 25.17
CA SER A 81 -12.88 -8.86 25.17
C SER A 81 -11.90 -10.02 25.40
N GLY A 82 -12.23 -10.96 26.29
CA GLY A 82 -11.43 -12.16 26.55
C GLY A 82 -11.34 -13.10 25.33
N THR A 83 -12.48 -13.42 24.72
CA THR A 83 -12.56 -14.28 23.52
C THR A 83 -11.84 -13.65 22.32
N ARG A 84 -11.94 -12.32 22.16
CA ARG A 84 -11.25 -11.59 21.08
C ARG A 84 -9.72 -11.72 21.17
N ASN A 85 -9.15 -11.60 22.36
CA ASN A 85 -7.70 -11.71 22.54
C ASN A 85 -7.20 -13.12 22.25
N VAL A 86 -7.97 -14.14 22.63
CA VAL A 86 -7.67 -15.54 22.30
C VAL A 86 -7.72 -15.78 20.80
N VAL A 87 -8.73 -15.27 20.09
CA VAL A 87 -8.83 -15.40 18.63
C VAL A 87 -7.64 -14.72 17.93
N ILE A 88 -7.26 -13.51 18.36
CA ILE A 88 -6.09 -12.82 17.81
C ILE A 88 -4.82 -13.65 18.05
N PHE A 89 -4.64 -14.19 19.26
CA PHE A 89 -3.49 -15.03 19.57
C PHE A 89 -3.43 -16.28 18.68
N VAL A 90 -4.57 -16.97 18.50
CA VAL A 90 -4.67 -18.15 17.62
C VAL A 90 -4.35 -17.78 16.17
N VAL A 91 -4.87 -16.65 15.66
CA VAL A 91 -4.56 -16.17 14.30
C VAL A 91 -3.07 -15.86 14.13
N LEU A 92 -2.44 -15.23 15.12
CA LEU A 92 -1.00 -14.95 15.09
C LEU A 92 -0.17 -16.22 15.13
N MET A 93 -0.55 -17.20 15.95
CA MET A 93 0.12 -18.49 16.00
C MET A 93 0.00 -19.25 14.69
N MET A 94 -1.20 -19.26 14.07
CA MET A 94 -1.40 -19.84 12.75
C MET A 94 -0.53 -19.14 11.68
N ALA A 95 -0.47 -17.80 11.69
CA ALA A 95 0.37 -17.04 10.76
C ALA A 95 1.86 -17.37 10.94
N ALA A 96 2.33 -17.50 12.18
CA ALA A 96 3.72 -17.86 12.47
C ALA A 96 4.06 -19.32 12.08
N SER A 97 3.12 -20.26 12.23
CA SER A 97 3.35 -21.67 11.89
C SER A 97 3.12 -22.00 10.41
N TRP A 98 2.29 -21.23 9.70
CA TRP A 98 1.98 -21.43 8.28
C TRP A 98 3.20 -21.60 7.34
N PRO A 99 4.26 -20.78 7.40
CA PRO A 99 5.37 -20.85 6.44
C PRO A 99 6.16 -22.17 6.51
N PHE A 100 6.05 -22.94 7.60
CA PHE A 100 6.69 -24.25 7.73
C PHE A 100 6.00 -25.35 6.90
N PHE A 101 4.75 -25.13 6.51
CA PHE A 101 3.96 -26.07 5.71
C PHE A 101 3.77 -25.61 4.25
N ALA A 102 4.10 -24.35 3.96
CA ALA A 102 3.87 -23.73 2.66
C ALA A 102 5.08 -23.80 1.72
N GLY A 103 4.83 -23.78 0.41
CA GLY A 103 5.89 -23.71 -0.60
C GLY A 103 6.61 -22.36 -0.63
N ARG A 104 7.83 -22.33 -1.18
CA ARG A 104 8.70 -21.14 -1.25
C ARG A 104 7.98 -19.90 -1.79
N ASN A 105 7.29 -20.04 -2.92
CA ASN A 105 6.59 -18.94 -3.58
C ASN A 105 5.49 -18.37 -2.68
N ALA A 106 4.71 -19.22 -2.01
CA ALA A 106 3.65 -18.79 -1.12
C ALA A 106 4.19 -17.98 0.07
N VAL A 107 5.32 -18.40 0.65
CA VAL A 107 5.98 -17.67 1.75
C VAL A 107 6.53 -16.33 1.26
N ASP A 108 7.09 -16.29 0.05
CA ASP A 108 7.60 -15.04 -0.55
C ASP A 108 6.45 -14.04 -0.81
N ILE A 109 5.32 -14.50 -1.37
CA ILE A 109 4.12 -13.68 -1.57
C ILE A 109 3.57 -13.19 -0.23
N ALA A 110 3.50 -14.06 0.78
CA ALA A 110 3.03 -13.70 2.12
C ALA A 110 3.96 -12.66 2.80
N THR A 111 5.27 -12.75 2.55
CA THR A 111 6.24 -11.73 2.99
C THR A 111 5.95 -10.40 2.32
N LEU A 112 5.52 -10.40 1.05
CA LEU A 112 5.25 -9.18 0.29
C LEU A 112 3.98 -8.54 0.83
N ALA A 113 2.95 -9.35 1.08
CA ALA A 113 1.72 -8.91 1.71
C ALA A 113 1.99 -8.23 3.06
N MET A 114 2.95 -8.74 3.83
CA MET A 114 3.30 -8.17 5.13
C MET A 114 3.98 -6.79 5.02
N ILE A 115 4.76 -6.55 3.96
CA ILE A 115 5.29 -5.21 3.64
C ILE A 115 4.14 -4.25 3.34
N TYR A 116 3.20 -4.66 2.48
CA TYR A 116 2.03 -3.83 2.16
C TYR A 116 1.10 -3.63 3.35
N VAL A 117 1.05 -4.56 4.30
CA VAL A 117 0.38 -4.34 5.60
C VAL A 117 1.07 -3.20 6.37
N MET A 118 2.41 -3.18 6.46
CA MET A 118 3.13 -2.09 7.11
C MET A 118 2.90 -0.74 6.41
N LEU A 119 3.00 -0.72 5.07
CA LEU A 119 2.78 0.48 4.27
C LEU A 119 1.34 0.99 4.40
N GLY A 120 0.36 0.10 4.29
CA GLY A 120 -1.06 0.41 4.45
C GLY A 120 -1.37 0.92 5.86
N LEU A 121 -0.82 0.31 6.91
CA LEU A 121 -0.98 0.80 8.28
C LEU A 121 -0.35 2.17 8.48
N GLY A 122 0.80 2.43 7.85
CA GLY A 122 1.47 3.74 7.84
C GLY A 122 0.64 4.82 7.14
N LEU A 123 0.17 4.55 5.93
CA LEU A 123 -0.69 5.48 5.18
C LEU A 123 -2.04 5.69 5.86
N ASN A 124 -2.59 4.67 6.53
CA ASN A 124 -3.82 4.79 7.30
C ASN A 124 -3.70 5.79 8.48
N VAL A 125 -2.49 6.07 8.99
CA VAL A 125 -2.27 7.17 9.94
C VAL A 125 -2.61 8.52 9.31
N VAL A 126 -2.16 8.74 8.07
CA VAL A 126 -2.29 10.01 7.35
C VAL A 126 -3.69 10.17 6.76
N VAL A 127 -4.12 9.20 5.96
CA VAL A 127 -5.40 9.24 5.23
C VAL A 127 -6.55 8.86 6.15
N GLY A 128 -6.38 7.78 6.91
CA GLY A 128 -7.42 7.21 7.75
C GLY A 128 -7.73 8.04 8.99
N PHE A 129 -6.72 8.42 9.77
CA PHE A 129 -6.97 9.14 11.03
C PHE A 129 -6.94 10.66 10.86
N ALA A 130 -5.94 11.21 10.14
CA ALA A 130 -5.82 12.66 9.97
C ALA A 130 -6.63 13.23 8.79
N GLY A 131 -7.15 12.38 7.90
CA GLY A 131 -7.99 12.82 6.77
C GLY A 131 -7.23 13.54 5.66
N LEU A 132 -5.92 13.31 5.55
CA LEU A 132 -5.06 13.95 4.56
C LEU A 132 -4.84 13.01 3.39
N LEU A 133 -5.15 13.44 2.18
CA LEU A 133 -4.86 12.64 0.99
C LEU A 133 -3.37 12.75 0.64
N ASP A 134 -2.66 11.62 0.71
CA ASP A 134 -1.25 11.51 0.36
C ASP A 134 -1.06 10.51 -0.78
N LEU A 135 -0.93 11.02 -2.00
CA LEU A 135 -0.63 10.23 -3.20
C LEU A 135 0.87 10.04 -3.40
N GLY A 136 1.71 10.74 -2.63
CA GLY A 136 3.15 10.72 -2.69
C GLY A 136 3.81 9.71 -1.76
N PHE A 137 3.02 8.86 -1.09
CA PHE A 137 3.50 7.99 0.00
C PHE A 137 4.66 7.08 -0.41
N VAL A 138 4.70 6.66 -1.68
CA VAL A 138 5.81 5.88 -2.26
C VAL A 138 7.17 6.58 -2.16
N GLY A 139 7.20 7.92 -2.11
CA GLY A 139 8.43 8.68 -1.91
C GLY A 139 9.08 8.40 -0.55
N PHE A 140 8.29 8.32 0.53
CA PHE A 140 8.80 7.97 1.86
C PHE A 140 9.26 6.52 1.96
N TYR A 141 8.59 5.64 1.21
CA TYR A 141 8.98 4.25 1.03
C TYR A 141 10.34 4.16 0.30
N ALA A 142 10.54 4.93 -0.77
CA ALA A 142 11.81 5.03 -1.49
C ALA A 142 12.94 5.59 -0.61
N VAL A 143 12.68 6.68 0.13
CA VAL A 143 13.67 7.28 1.05
C VAL A 143 14.17 6.25 2.06
N GLY A 144 13.30 5.44 2.66
CA GLY A 144 13.71 4.42 3.63
C GLY A 144 14.53 3.30 3.01
N ALA A 145 14.11 2.84 1.82
CA ALA A 145 14.83 1.81 1.06
C ALA A 145 16.24 2.25 0.69
N TYR A 146 16.37 3.45 0.13
CA TYR A 146 17.66 4.03 -0.24
C TYR A 146 18.52 4.39 0.98
N THR A 147 17.92 4.87 2.07
CA THR A 147 18.67 5.13 3.32
C THR A 147 19.33 3.85 3.82
N TYR A 148 18.60 2.74 3.83
CA TYR A 148 19.20 1.45 4.19
C TYR A 148 20.30 1.03 3.22
N ALA A 149 20.03 1.08 1.92
CA ALA A 149 21.00 0.68 0.89
C ALA A 149 22.30 1.48 0.96
N LEU A 150 22.21 2.79 1.17
CA LEU A 150 23.35 3.70 1.26
C LEU A 150 24.15 3.53 2.55
N LEU A 151 23.47 3.39 3.70
CA LEU A 151 24.14 3.13 4.98
C LEU A 151 24.89 1.80 4.95
N PHE A 152 24.33 0.79 4.28
CA PHE A 152 25.04 -0.45 4.04
C PHE A 152 26.25 -0.23 3.11
N HIS A 153 26.05 0.37 1.94
CA HIS A 153 27.09 0.50 0.92
C HIS A 153 28.30 1.33 1.38
N TRP A 154 28.08 2.39 2.16
CA TRP A 154 29.13 3.31 2.57
C TRP A 154 29.67 3.08 3.97
N ALA A 155 28.79 2.77 4.92
CA ALA A 155 29.16 2.63 6.32
C ALA A 155 29.23 1.15 6.77
N GLY A 156 28.81 0.20 5.92
CA GLY A 156 28.80 -1.22 6.24
C GLY A 156 27.78 -1.60 7.31
N TRP A 157 26.78 -0.75 7.57
CA TRP A 157 25.83 -0.95 8.68
C TRP A 157 24.95 -2.17 8.45
N THR A 158 24.66 -2.87 9.54
CA THR A 158 23.73 -3.99 9.51
C THR A 158 22.30 -3.51 9.36
N PHE A 159 21.40 -4.41 8.94
CA PHE A 159 19.97 -4.11 8.81
C PHE A 159 19.37 -3.48 10.07
N TRP A 160 19.73 -3.99 11.25
CA TRP A 160 19.16 -3.54 12.52
C TRP A 160 19.61 -2.15 12.96
N GLU A 161 20.85 -1.78 12.63
CA GLU A 161 21.40 -0.45 12.91
C GLU A 161 20.82 0.58 11.94
N ALA A 162 20.68 0.19 10.68
CA ALA A 162 20.15 1.07 9.64
C ALA A 162 18.63 1.24 9.71
N LEU A 163 17.88 0.26 10.26
CA LEU A 163 16.41 0.31 10.31
C LEU A 163 15.86 1.54 11.07
N PRO A 164 16.31 1.87 12.31
CA PRO A 164 15.91 3.10 12.98
C PRO A 164 16.24 4.37 12.20
N LEU A 165 17.41 4.43 11.55
CA LEU A 165 17.80 5.58 10.74
C LEU A 165 17.00 5.69 9.45
N ALA A 166 16.63 4.59 8.81
CA ALA A 166 15.75 4.61 7.65
C ALA A 166 14.36 5.17 8.00
N GLY A 167 13.80 4.75 9.15
CA GLY A 167 12.58 5.33 9.68
C GLY A 167 12.73 6.82 10.03
N ALA A 168 13.83 7.19 10.68
CA ALA A 168 14.11 8.58 11.06
C ALA A 168 14.35 9.49 9.84
N ALA A 169 15.01 9.00 8.80
CA ALA A 169 15.21 9.72 7.55
C ALA A 169 13.87 9.93 6.83
N SER A 170 13.05 8.89 6.67
CA SER A 170 11.72 9.06 6.09
C SER A 170 10.83 9.97 6.94
N ALA A 171 10.92 9.91 8.27
CA ALA A 171 10.24 10.85 9.17
C ALA A 171 10.71 12.29 8.95
N LEU A 172 12.02 12.53 8.84
CA LEU A 172 12.59 13.85 8.58
C LEU A 172 12.12 14.41 7.24
N PHE A 173 12.17 13.60 6.17
CA PHE A 173 11.64 13.98 4.86
C PHE A 173 10.13 14.25 4.94
N GLY A 174 9.37 13.41 5.66
CA GLY A 174 7.95 13.65 5.95
C GLY A 174 7.73 14.98 6.65
N PHE A 175 8.50 15.31 7.67
CA PHE A 175 8.39 16.58 8.38
C PHE A 175 8.72 17.79 7.48
N VAL A 176 9.82 17.71 6.74
CA VAL A 176 10.29 18.79 5.85
C VAL A 176 9.29 19.03 4.71
N LEU A 177 8.79 17.96 4.09
CA LEU A 177 7.82 18.05 2.99
C LEU A 177 6.41 18.36 3.48
N GLY A 178 6.01 17.83 4.63
CA GLY A 178 4.71 18.09 5.22
C GLY A 178 4.49 19.56 5.55
N PHE A 179 5.52 20.29 5.97
CA PHE A 179 5.39 21.70 6.35
C PHE A 179 4.86 22.63 5.24
N PRO A 180 5.42 22.64 4.00
CA PRO A 180 4.84 23.41 2.89
C PRO A 180 3.54 22.79 2.35
N VAL A 181 3.46 21.46 2.29
CA VAL A 181 2.32 20.72 1.72
C VAL A 181 1.03 20.99 2.50
N LEU A 182 1.09 21.02 3.82
CA LEU A 182 -0.07 21.25 4.69
C LEU A 182 -0.65 22.67 4.64
N ARG A 183 -0.04 23.58 3.87
CA ARG A 183 -0.62 24.90 3.57
C ARG A 183 -1.72 24.81 2.51
N LEU A 184 -1.75 23.72 1.74
CA LEU A 184 -2.72 23.43 0.68
C LEU A 184 -3.91 22.65 1.24
N ARG A 185 -5.05 22.71 0.55
CA ARG A 185 -6.30 22.05 0.97
C ARG A 185 -6.89 21.22 -0.15
N GLY A 186 -7.59 20.15 0.23
CA GLY A 186 -8.32 19.27 -0.68
C GLY A 186 -7.42 18.69 -1.76
N ASP A 187 -7.84 18.82 -3.01
CA ASP A 187 -7.18 18.19 -4.16
C ASP A 187 -5.78 18.77 -4.44
N TYR A 188 -5.50 20.01 -4.03
CA TYR A 188 -4.15 20.58 -4.15
C TYR A 188 -3.13 19.86 -3.28
N LEU A 189 -3.56 19.37 -2.09
CA LEU A 189 -2.71 18.55 -1.22
C LEU A 189 -2.32 17.23 -1.93
N ALA A 190 -3.29 16.62 -2.62
CA ALA A 190 -3.12 15.39 -3.37
C ALA A 190 -2.12 15.53 -4.53
N ILE A 191 -2.30 16.57 -5.34
CA ILE A 191 -1.46 16.82 -6.52
C ILE A 191 -0.02 17.08 -6.09
N VAL A 192 0.17 17.87 -5.05
CA VAL A 192 1.52 18.22 -4.59
C VAL A 192 2.22 17.03 -3.93
N THR A 193 1.52 16.20 -3.16
CA THR A 193 2.11 14.96 -2.63
C THR A 193 2.53 14.01 -3.75
N LEU A 194 1.69 13.80 -4.76
CA LEU A 194 2.05 13.04 -5.97
C LEU A 194 3.33 13.60 -6.61
N GLY A 195 3.38 14.91 -6.83
CA GLY A 195 4.54 15.59 -7.38
C GLY A 195 5.81 15.35 -6.56
N PHE A 196 5.73 15.37 -5.24
CA PHE A 196 6.88 15.06 -4.38
C PHE A 196 7.34 13.62 -4.47
N GLY A 197 6.42 12.64 -4.51
CA GLY A 197 6.77 11.24 -4.72
C GLY A 197 7.51 11.04 -6.05
N GLU A 198 7.04 11.71 -7.10
CA GLU A 198 7.67 11.70 -8.43
C GLU A 198 9.03 12.40 -8.44
N ILE A 199 9.16 13.56 -7.78
CA ILE A 199 10.43 14.28 -7.64
C ILE A 199 11.47 13.40 -6.93
N ILE A 200 11.08 12.68 -5.87
CA ILE A 200 11.99 11.76 -5.17
C ILE A 200 12.45 10.67 -6.15
N ARG A 201 11.53 10.04 -6.90
CA ARG A 201 11.92 9.01 -7.89
C ARG A 201 12.88 9.57 -8.92
N LEU A 202 12.55 10.71 -9.53
CA LEU A 202 13.40 11.36 -10.54
C LEU A 202 14.77 11.75 -9.98
N LEU A 203 14.82 12.23 -8.75
CA LEU A 203 16.07 12.56 -8.06
C LEU A 203 16.91 11.29 -7.86
N LEU A 204 16.30 10.18 -7.42
CA LEU A 204 16.99 8.89 -7.29
C LEU A 204 17.48 8.35 -8.64
N THR A 205 16.77 8.61 -9.73
CA THR A 205 17.19 8.22 -11.09
C THR A 205 18.33 9.09 -11.62
N ASN A 206 18.32 10.40 -11.36
CA ASN A 206 19.31 11.34 -11.90
C ASN A 206 20.59 11.42 -11.07
N LEU A 207 20.57 11.10 -9.77
CA LEU A 207 21.74 11.11 -8.89
C LEU A 207 22.63 9.88 -9.06
N THR A 208 23.08 9.62 -10.29
CA THR A 208 23.85 8.43 -10.67
C THR A 208 25.08 8.18 -9.78
N SER A 209 25.79 9.23 -9.36
CA SER A 209 26.98 9.12 -8.50
C SER A 209 26.70 8.71 -7.06
N PHE A 210 25.48 8.92 -6.57
CA PHE A 210 25.11 8.67 -5.17
C PHE A 210 24.21 7.43 -5.04
N THR A 211 23.23 7.28 -5.92
CA THR A 211 22.19 6.24 -5.84
C THR A 211 22.38 5.08 -6.83
N GLY A 212 23.37 5.18 -7.72
CA GLY A 212 23.50 4.27 -8.87
C GLY A 212 22.50 4.55 -10.00
N GLY A 213 21.66 5.59 -9.87
CA GLY A 213 20.70 5.99 -10.90
C GLY A 213 19.69 4.88 -11.21
N PRO A 214 19.37 4.60 -12.51
CA PRO A 214 18.47 3.53 -12.90
C PRO A 214 18.92 2.13 -12.46
N ASP A 215 20.23 1.86 -12.43
CA ASP A 215 20.80 0.56 -12.05
C ASP A 215 20.60 0.28 -10.55
N GLY A 216 20.49 1.33 -9.75
CA GLY A 216 20.27 1.24 -8.31
C GLY A 216 21.47 0.71 -7.54
N ILE A 217 21.22 0.28 -6.30
CA ILE A 217 22.23 -0.27 -5.40
C ILE A 217 21.93 -1.76 -5.20
N SER A 218 22.85 -2.62 -5.64
CA SER A 218 22.75 -4.08 -5.55
C SER A 218 23.57 -4.65 -4.39
N SER A 219 23.49 -5.97 -4.19
CA SER A 219 24.24 -6.70 -3.17
C SER A 219 23.92 -6.27 -1.73
N ILE A 220 22.68 -5.84 -1.50
CA ILE A 220 22.21 -5.46 -0.17
C ILE A 220 22.01 -6.75 0.65
N PRO A 221 22.59 -6.86 1.86
CA PRO A 221 22.49 -8.06 2.66
C PRO A 221 21.08 -8.20 3.21
N LYS A 222 20.69 -9.46 3.40
CA LYS A 222 19.46 -9.80 4.11
C LYS A 222 19.64 -9.59 5.62
N PRO A 223 18.56 -9.36 6.38
CA PRO A 223 18.62 -9.18 7.82
C PRO A 223 19.29 -10.36 8.53
N THR A 224 20.12 -10.09 9.54
CA THR A 224 20.79 -11.11 10.37
C THR A 224 19.93 -11.48 11.59
N VAL A 225 20.17 -12.66 12.16
CA VAL A 225 19.50 -13.12 13.40
C VAL A 225 20.53 -13.20 14.50
N LEU A 226 20.35 -12.42 15.58
CA LEU A 226 21.32 -12.40 16.69
C LEU A 226 22.76 -12.11 16.22
N GLY A 227 22.91 -11.34 15.14
CA GLY A 227 24.20 -11.08 14.48
C GLY A 227 24.68 -12.16 13.50
N LEU A 228 23.99 -13.31 13.40
CA LEU A 228 24.37 -14.42 12.53
C LEU A 228 23.73 -14.30 11.14
N PRO A 229 24.53 -14.34 10.04
CA PRO A 229 23.99 -14.35 8.69
C PRO A 229 23.36 -15.70 8.34
N MET A 230 22.23 -15.63 7.63
CA MET A 230 21.48 -16.78 7.10
C MET A 230 21.95 -17.15 5.68
N THR A 231 23.27 -17.15 5.47
CA THR A 231 23.92 -17.52 4.20
C THR A 231 24.50 -18.93 4.27
N ARG A 232 24.78 -19.51 3.10
CA ARG A 232 25.41 -20.84 3.01
C ARG A 232 26.86 -20.83 3.52
N SER A 233 27.55 -19.72 3.33
CA SER A 233 28.93 -19.51 3.77
C SER A 233 29.02 -18.25 4.63
N PRO A 234 29.95 -18.18 5.60
CA PRO A 234 30.24 -16.97 6.36
C PRO A 234 30.58 -15.80 5.43
N LEU A 235 30.15 -14.58 5.78
CA LEU A 235 30.60 -13.35 5.10
C LEU A 235 31.99 -12.89 5.57
N THR A 236 32.47 -13.42 6.71
CA THR A 236 33.74 -13.03 7.34
C THR A 236 34.51 -14.30 7.71
N GLU A 237 35.83 -14.30 7.60
CA GLU A 237 36.68 -15.48 7.83
C GLU A 237 36.49 -16.11 9.24
N ASP A 238 36.17 -15.29 10.25
CA ASP A 238 35.88 -15.71 11.63
C ASP A 238 34.37 -15.83 11.96
N GLY A 239 33.49 -15.63 10.97
CA GLY A 239 32.04 -15.59 11.18
C GLY A 239 31.41 -16.99 11.23
N THR A 240 30.49 -17.21 12.17
CA THR A 240 29.61 -18.38 12.13
C THR A 240 28.28 -18.02 11.48
N THR A 241 27.77 -18.89 10.62
CA THR A 241 26.42 -18.75 10.06
C THR A 241 25.39 -19.35 11.00
N PHE A 242 24.13 -18.93 10.89
CA PHE A 242 23.06 -19.42 11.79
C PHE A 242 22.94 -20.95 11.77
N HIS A 243 23.05 -21.58 10.60
CA HIS A 243 22.93 -23.03 10.47
C HIS A 243 24.12 -23.76 11.12
N GLN A 244 25.34 -23.23 11.02
CA GLN A 244 26.52 -23.77 11.70
C GLN A 244 26.44 -23.62 13.22
N PHE A 245 25.98 -22.46 13.72
CA PHE A 245 25.85 -22.20 15.15
C PHE A 245 24.85 -23.15 15.83
N PHE A 246 23.73 -23.44 15.16
CA PHE A 246 22.71 -24.35 15.67
C PHE A 246 22.91 -25.82 15.24
N GLY A 247 23.98 -26.14 14.52
CA GLY A 247 24.26 -27.50 14.03
C GLY A 247 23.21 -28.05 13.05
N MET A 248 22.50 -27.18 12.33
CA MET A 248 21.46 -27.55 11.36
C MET A 248 22.01 -27.59 9.93
N GLU A 249 21.46 -28.48 9.11
CA GLU A 249 21.77 -28.50 7.67
C GLU A 249 21.24 -27.23 6.98
N PHE A 250 22.02 -26.68 6.04
CA PHE A 250 21.61 -25.50 5.28
C PHE A 250 20.47 -25.84 4.31
N ASN A 251 19.28 -25.30 4.58
CA ASN A 251 18.15 -25.34 3.65
C ASN A 251 17.72 -23.94 3.25
N SER A 252 17.67 -23.69 1.93
CA SER A 252 17.22 -22.41 1.35
C SER A 252 15.80 -22.00 1.78
N MET A 253 14.94 -22.96 2.14
CA MET A 253 13.60 -22.70 2.68
C MET A 253 13.64 -21.97 4.02
N HIS A 254 14.58 -22.32 4.92
CA HIS A 254 14.68 -21.68 6.23
C HIS A 254 14.98 -20.19 6.12
N MET A 255 15.77 -19.78 5.11
CA MET A 255 16.04 -18.37 4.84
C MET A 255 14.76 -17.60 4.49
N VAL A 256 13.90 -18.16 3.64
CA VAL A 256 12.66 -17.51 3.21
C VAL A 256 11.64 -17.46 4.34
N ILE A 257 11.50 -18.55 5.10
CA ILE A 257 10.66 -18.61 6.30
C ILE A 257 11.12 -17.56 7.32
N PHE A 258 12.43 -17.40 7.51
CA PHE A 258 12.97 -16.42 8.43
C PHE A 258 12.65 -14.98 8.02
N VAL A 259 12.88 -14.62 6.75
CA VAL A 259 12.53 -13.28 6.24
C VAL A 259 11.02 -13.03 6.39
N TYR A 260 10.18 -14.05 6.18
CA TYR A 260 8.75 -13.95 6.46
C TYR A 260 8.45 -13.67 7.94
N LEU A 261 9.04 -14.43 8.86
CA LEU A 261 8.85 -14.22 10.30
C LEU A 261 9.32 -12.84 10.75
N MET A 262 10.39 -12.33 10.13
CA MET A 262 10.85 -10.96 10.33
C MET A 262 9.82 -9.93 9.88
N ALA A 263 9.28 -10.12 8.67
CA ALA A 263 8.22 -9.26 8.15
C ALA A 263 7.00 -9.26 9.08
N LEU A 264 6.59 -10.46 9.54
CA LEU A 264 5.48 -10.64 10.47
C LEU A 264 5.76 -9.90 11.80
N LEU A 265 6.97 -10.01 12.34
CA LEU A 265 7.38 -9.29 13.54
C LEU A 265 7.29 -7.77 13.34
N LEU A 266 7.86 -7.24 12.26
CA LEU A 266 7.84 -5.80 11.98
C LEU A 266 6.42 -5.27 11.74
N ALA A 267 5.55 -6.04 11.08
CA ALA A 267 4.15 -5.70 10.92
C ALA A 267 3.37 -5.75 12.24
N MET A 268 3.64 -6.72 13.11
CA MET A 268 3.06 -6.77 14.45
C MET A 268 3.50 -5.56 15.30
N VAL A 269 4.78 -5.20 15.24
CA VAL A 269 5.32 -4.00 15.91
C VAL A 269 4.64 -2.74 15.36
N THR A 270 4.54 -2.61 14.04
CA THR A 270 3.84 -1.49 13.38
C THR A 270 2.39 -1.40 13.81
N LEU A 271 1.68 -2.53 13.84
CA LEU A 271 0.30 -2.61 14.30
C LEU A 271 0.16 -2.25 15.78
N PHE A 272 1.08 -2.71 16.64
CA PHE A 272 1.11 -2.39 18.06
C PHE A 272 1.33 -0.89 18.30
N ILE A 273 2.33 -0.30 17.65
CA ILE A 273 2.64 1.14 17.76
C ILE A 273 1.47 1.96 17.23
N SER A 274 0.94 1.64 16.04
CA SER A 274 -0.20 2.34 15.45
C SER A 274 -1.44 2.26 16.36
N ASN A 275 -1.75 1.08 16.92
CA ASN A 275 -2.83 0.90 17.90
C ASN A 275 -2.64 1.75 19.16
N ARG A 276 -1.39 1.89 19.64
CA ARG A 276 -1.08 2.69 20.80
C ARG A 276 -1.24 4.19 20.49
N LEU A 277 -0.75 4.64 19.33
CA LEU A 277 -0.83 6.03 18.88
C LEU A 277 -2.28 6.53 18.76
N ILE A 278 -3.19 5.72 18.20
CA ILE A 278 -4.60 6.09 18.05
C ILE A 278 -5.29 6.27 19.41
N ARG A 279 -4.88 5.49 20.42
CA ARG A 279 -5.43 5.59 21.78
C ARG A 279 -4.84 6.75 22.59
N MET A 280 -3.69 7.28 22.19
CA MET A 280 -3.03 8.43 22.81
C MET A 280 -3.72 9.76 22.44
N PRO A 281 -3.46 10.85 23.18
CA PRO A 281 -4.04 12.17 22.89
C PRO A 281 -3.76 12.65 21.46
N ILE A 282 -2.59 12.32 20.91
CA ILE A 282 -2.20 12.70 19.54
C ILE A 282 -3.13 12.05 18.49
N GLY A 283 -3.48 10.77 18.68
CA GLY A 283 -4.39 10.05 17.80
C GLY A 283 -5.82 10.57 17.89
N ARG A 284 -6.28 10.89 19.10
CA ARG A 284 -7.60 11.53 19.30
C ARG A 284 -7.66 12.91 18.66
N ALA A 285 -6.55 13.66 18.68
CA ALA A 285 -6.45 14.95 18.02
C ALA A 285 -6.49 14.83 16.49
N TRP A 286 -5.90 13.77 15.90
CA TRP A 286 -6.04 13.50 14.45
C TRP A 286 -7.50 13.26 14.07
N GLU A 287 -8.18 12.38 14.80
CA GLU A 287 -9.59 12.05 14.54
C GLU A 287 -10.48 13.30 14.71
N ALA A 288 -10.31 14.08 15.78
CA ALA A 288 -11.09 15.28 16.00
C ALA A 288 -10.88 16.33 14.90
N LEU A 289 -9.63 16.53 14.47
CA LEU A 289 -9.30 17.50 13.43
C LEU A 289 -9.81 17.09 12.04
N ARG A 290 -9.89 15.79 11.77
CA ARG A 290 -10.48 15.24 10.54
C ARG A 290 -11.97 15.53 10.44
N GLU A 291 -12.69 15.49 11.57
CA GLU A 291 -14.14 15.75 11.62
C GLU A 291 -14.48 17.23 11.54
N ASP A 292 -13.86 18.07 12.38
CA ASP A 292 -14.08 19.51 12.36
C ASP A 292 -12.82 20.28 12.77
N GLU A 293 -12.12 20.79 11.75
CA GLU A 293 -10.93 21.61 11.93
C GLU A 293 -11.24 22.98 12.58
N ILE A 294 -12.43 23.56 12.33
CA ILE A 294 -12.81 24.87 12.87
C ILE A 294 -13.09 24.75 14.37
N ALA A 295 -13.82 23.72 14.79
CA ALA A 295 -14.08 23.45 16.21
C ALA A 295 -12.78 23.11 16.98
N CYS A 296 -11.86 22.36 16.37
CA CYS A 296 -10.57 22.09 17.00
C CYS A 296 -9.74 23.37 17.21
N ARG A 297 -9.77 24.29 16.22
CA ARG A 297 -9.08 25.58 16.31
C ARG A 297 -9.66 26.49 17.41
N SER A 298 -10.98 26.49 17.61
CA SER A 298 -11.60 27.29 18.68
C SER A 298 -11.26 26.77 20.08
N LEU A 299 -10.93 25.48 20.20
CA LEU A 299 -10.41 24.84 21.42
C LEU A 299 -8.89 25.03 21.62
N GLY A 300 -8.22 25.81 20.76
CA GLY A 300 -6.79 26.11 20.87
C GLY A 300 -5.85 25.04 20.30
N LEU A 301 -6.37 24.03 19.60
CA LEU A 301 -5.53 23.03 18.93
C LEU A 301 -4.88 23.64 17.68
N ASN A 302 -3.58 23.41 17.49
CA ASN A 302 -2.86 23.85 16.29
C ASN A 302 -2.94 22.77 15.19
N PRO A 303 -3.72 22.98 14.10
CA PRO A 303 -3.90 21.99 13.05
C PRO A 303 -2.62 21.60 12.34
N MET A 304 -1.70 22.56 12.18
CA MET A 304 -0.44 22.33 11.48
C MET A 304 0.40 21.31 12.24
N LYS A 305 0.60 21.49 13.56
CA LYS A 305 1.37 20.55 14.38
C LYS A 305 0.76 19.15 14.38
N ILE A 306 -0.56 19.06 14.48
CA ILE A 306 -1.32 17.80 14.54
C ILE A 306 -1.26 17.06 13.19
N LYS A 307 -1.50 17.75 12.09
CA LYS A 307 -1.40 17.17 10.73
C LYS A 307 0.04 16.78 10.39
N LEU A 308 1.01 17.62 10.77
CA LEU A 308 2.42 17.35 10.54
C LEU A 308 2.89 16.13 11.30
N SER A 309 2.42 15.91 12.54
CA SER A 309 2.78 14.71 13.30
C SER A 309 2.22 13.44 12.67
N ALA A 310 1.00 13.47 12.13
CA ALA A 310 0.42 12.34 11.39
C ALA A 310 1.26 12.01 10.15
N PHE A 311 1.59 13.04 9.36
CA PHE A 311 2.39 12.89 8.14
C PHE A 311 3.81 12.37 8.43
N THR A 312 4.47 12.91 9.45
CA THR A 312 5.81 12.49 9.91
C THR A 312 5.82 11.02 10.36
N LEU A 313 4.82 10.60 11.15
CA LEU A 313 4.72 9.21 11.63
C LEU A 313 4.30 8.24 10.51
N GLY A 314 3.44 8.65 9.59
CA GLY A 314 3.12 7.87 8.40
C GLY A 314 4.35 7.61 7.54
N ALA A 315 5.14 8.67 7.27
CA ALA A 315 6.38 8.58 6.53
C ALA A 315 7.42 7.68 7.23
N MET A 316 7.51 7.73 8.56
CA MET A 316 8.37 6.82 9.35
C MET A 316 8.03 5.34 9.08
N PHE A 317 6.74 4.97 9.13
CA PHE A 317 6.30 3.60 8.85
C PHE A 317 6.55 3.20 7.39
N ALA A 318 6.39 4.12 6.45
CA ALA A 318 6.78 3.90 5.05
C ALA A 318 8.28 3.58 4.93
N GLY A 319 9.12 4.32 5.67
CA GLY A 319 10.56 4.13 5.69
C GLY A 319 10.98 2.76 6.22
N PHE A 320 10.33 2.28 7.29
CA PHE A 320 10.54 0.91 7.79
C PHE A 320 10.15 -0.16 6.76
N GLY A 321 9.02 0.02 6.07
CA GLY A 321 8.62 -0.85 4.97
C GLY A 321 9.65 -0.84 3.83
N GLY A 322 10.20 0.34 3.51
CA GLY A 322 11.22 0.55 2.48
C GLY A 322 12.53 -0.16 2.77
N ALA A 323 13.06 0.04 3.98
CA ALA A 323 14.28 -0.63 4.42
C ALA A 323 14.13 -2.15 4.39
N PHE A 324 12.98 -2.67 4.84
CA PHE A 324 12.74 -4.11 4.82
C PHE A 324 12.54 -4.66 3.40
N PHE A 325 11.86 -3.92 2.52
CA PHE A 325 11.75 -4.29 1.10
C PHE A 325 13.13 -4.39 0.44
N ALA A 326 13.98 -3.38 0.63
CA ALA A 326 15.35 -3.36 0.16
C ALA A 326 16.16 -4.57 0.67
N ALA A 327 16.05 -4.87 1.96
CA ALA A 327 16.74 -5.99 2.59
C ALA A 327 16.26 -7.35 2.07
N ARG A 328 14.97 -7.47 1.76
CA ARG A 328 14.41 -8.69 1.17
C ARG A 328 14.87 -8.87 -0.28
N GLN A 329 14.73 -7.83 -1.09
CA GLN A 329 14.99 -7.88 -2.53
C GLN A 329 16.49 -8.00 -2.84
N GLY A 330 17.35 -7.47 -1.97
CA GLY A 330 18.81 -7.47 -2.14
C GLY A 330 19.31 -6.44 -3.16
N ILE A 331 18.40 -5.66 -3.73
CA ILE A 331 18.65 -4.57 -4.66
C ILE A 331 17.56 -3.51 -4.49
N VAL A 332 17.91 -2.24 -4.65
CA VAL A 332 16.98 -1.12 -4.67
C VAL A 332 17.22 -0.29 -5.91
N ASN A 333 16.20 -0.14 -6.75
CA ASN A 333 16.20 0.71 -7.94
C ASN A 333 15.02 1.69 -7.92
N PRO A 334 15.10 2.86 -8.60
CA PRO A 334 14.06 3.88 -8.53
C PRO A 334 12.74 3.42 -9.17
N GLU A 335 12.81 2.50 -10.14
CA GLU A 335 11.66 1.97 -10.86
C GLU A 335 10.73 1.12 -10.00
N SER A 336 11.19 0.66 -8.83
CA SER A 336 10.32 -0.01 -7.85
C SER A 336 9.38 0.96 -7.12
N PHE A 337 9.58 2.28 -7.24
CA PHE A 337 8.89 3.30 -6.45
C PHE A 337 8.00 4.21 -7.33
N THR A 338 7.10 3.59 -8.11
CA THR A 338 6.25 4.32 -9.06
C THR A 338 4.99 4.89 -8.42
N PHE A 339 4.32 5.80 -9.14
CA PHE A 339 2.98 6.27 -8.78
C PHE A 339 1.97 5.12 -8.65
N ILE A 340 2.07 4.09 -9.49
CA ILE A 340 1.17 2.92 -9.46
C ILE A 340 1.29 2.20 -8.12
N GLU A 341 2.51 2.06 -7.59
CA GLU A 341 2.71 1.50 -6.26
C GLU A 341 2.08 2.35 -5.15
N SER A 342 2.22 3.68 -5.23
CA SER A 342 1.54 4.59 -4.30
C SER A 342 0.01 4.44 -4.36
N ALA A 343 -0.54 4.34 -5.57
CA ALA A 343 -1.96 4.15 -5.79
C ALA A 343 -2.45 2.80 -5.24
N LEU A 344 -1.62 1.74 -5.33
CA LEU A 344 -1.92 0.45 -4.73
C LEU A 344 -1.95 0.52 -3.20
N ILE A 345 -1.00 1.22 -2.57
CA ILE A 345 -1.00 1.43 -1.11
C ILE A 345 -2.22 2.25 -0.67
N LEU A 346 -2.59 3.28 -1.43
CA LEU A 346 -3.82 4.03 -1.18
C LEU A 346 -5.07 3.15 -1.36
N ALA A 347 -5.11 2.33 -2.40
CA ALA A 347 -6.20 1.38 -2.65
C ALA A 347 -6.37 0.41 -1.48
N ILE A 348 -5.28 -0.08 -0.88
CA ILE A 348 -5.33 -0.89 0.34
C ILE A 348 -6.03 -0.16 1.48
N VAL A 349 -5.74 1.13 1.69
CA VAL A 349 -6.35 1.91 2.77
C VAL A 349 -7.82 2.19 2.50
N VAL A 350 -8.15 2.60 1.27
CA VAL A 350 -9.53 2.91 0.86
C VAL A 350 -10.39 1.63 0.87
N LEU A 351 -9.90 0.54 0.29
CA LEU A 351 -10.57 -0.76 0.26
C LEU A 351 -10.68 -1.35 1.68
N GLY A 352 -9.66 -1.22 2.52
CA GLY A 352 -9.73 -1.66 3.91
C GLY A 352 -10.81 -0.92 4.71
N GLY A 353 -10.99 0.36 4.41
CA GLY A 353 -11.85 1.30 5.11
C GLY A 353 -11.02 2.27 5.93
N MET A 354 -11.07 3.55 5.55
CA MET A 354 -10.29 4.62 6.18
C MET A 354 -10.50 4.65 7.69
N GLY A 355 -9.40 4.54 8.46
CA GLY A 355 -9.43 4.50 9.93
C GLY A 355 -9.55 3.10 10.54
N SER A 356 -9.72 2.04 9.73
CA SER A 356 -9.78 0.66 10.21
C SER A 356 -8.50 -0.11 9.97
N GLN A 357 -7.72 -0.37 11.03
CA GLN A 357 -6.48 -1.13 10.91
C GLN A 357 -6.69 -2.59 10.47
N LEU A 358 -7.73 -3.27 10.97
CA LEU A 358 -8.05 -4.65 10.57
C LEU A 358 -8.50 -4.70 9.11
N GLY A 359 -9.29 -3.72 8.66
CA GLY A 359 -9.68 -3.60 7.27
C GLY A 359 -8.49 -3.45 6.34
N VAL A 360 -7.54 -2.57 6.71
CA VAL A 360 -6.29 -2.36 5.98
C VAL A 360 -5.45 -3.64 5.89
N ILE A 361 -5.32 -4.41 6.98
CA ILE A 361 -4.58 -5.68 6.97
C ILE A 361 -5.20 -6.68 5.99
N VAL A 362 -6.52 -6.86 6.05
CA VAL A 362 -7.23 -7.78 5.15
C VAL A 362 -7.13 -7.30 3.71
N ALA A 363 -7.29 -6.00 3.46
CA ALA A 363 -7.16 -5.41 2.13
C ALA A 363 -5.74 -5.58 1.56
N ALA A 364 -4.69 -5.38 2.36
CA ALA A 364 -3.31 -5.60 1.94
C ALA A 364 -3.08 -7.05 1.51
N ILE A 365 -3.54 -8.01 2.33
CA ILE A 365 -3.40 -9.44 2.00
C ILE A 365 -4.15 -9.75 0.70
N ILE A 366 -5.39 -9.28 0.54
CA ILE A 366 -6.19 -9.53 -0.66
C ILE A 366 -5.55 -8.89 -1.89
N LEU A 367 -5.21 -7.60 -1.84
CA LEU A 367 -4.68 -6.87 -3.01
C LEU A 367 -3.26 -7.28 -3.38
N THR A 368 -2.51 -7.88 -2.46
CA THR A 368 -1.21 -8.49 -2.77
C THR A 368 -1.35 -9.91 -3.34
N VAL A 369 -2.19 -10.76 -2.74
CA VAL A 369 -2.30 -12.18 -3.13
C VAL A 369 -3.15 -12.35 -4.39
N LEU A 370 -4.19 -11.53 -4.58
CA LEU A 370 -5.12 -11.68 -5.69
C LEU A 370 -4.46 -11.54 -7.07
N PRO A 371 -3.62 -10.52 -7.37
CA PRO A 371 -2.95 -10.42 -8.66
C PRO A 371 -2.01 -11.61 -8.92
N GLU A 372 -1.47 -12.21 -7.87
CA GLU A 372 -0.57 -13.36 -7.98
C GLU A 372 -1.32 -14.67 -8.24
N LEU A 373 -2.50 -14.85 -7.65
CA LEU A 373 -3.42 -15.93 -8.05
C LEU A 373 -3.91 -15.75 -9.49
N ALA A 374 -4.15 -14.49 -9.90
CA ALA A 374 -4.54 -14.17 -11.26
C ALA A 374 -3.37 -14.16 -12.26
N ARG A 375 -2.14 -14.54 -11.83
CA ARG A 375 -0.96 -14.57 -12.69
C ARG A 375 -1.10 -15.55 -13.85
N GLU A 376 -1.87 -16.61 -13.67
CA GLU A 376 -2.21 -17.57 -14.74
C GLU A 376 -2.99 -16.91 -15.89
N PHE A 377 -3.65 -15.77 -15.62
CA PHE A 377 -4.34 -14.93 -16.60
C PHE A 377 -3.53 -13.66 -16.89
N SER A 378 -2.25 -13.81 -17.25
CA SER A 378 -1.26 -12.71 -17.37
C SER A 378 -1.78 -11.45 -18.09
N GLU A 379 -2.53 -11.61 -19.18
CA GLU A 379 -3.14 -10.53 -19.96
C GLU A 379 -4.30 -9.84 -19.24
N TYR A 380 -5.09 -10.58 -18.46
CA TYR A 380 -6.28 -10.08 -17.76
C TYR A 380 -6.03 -9.71 -16.30
N ARG A 381 -4.82 -9.92 -15.76
CA ARG A 381 -4.49 -9.68 -14.35
C ARG A 381 -4.87 -8.28 -13.86
N MET A 382 -4.47 -7.23 -14.60
CA MET A 382 -4.80 -5.84 -14.23
C MET A 382 -6.29 -5.54 -14.39
N LEU A 383 -6.96 -6.19 -15.34
CA LEU A 383 -8.40 -6.05 -15.54
C LEU A 383 -9.19 -6.69 -14.39
N ILE A 384 -8.81 -7.90 -13.96
CA ILE A 384 -9.39 -8.59 -12.80
C ILE A 384 -9.18 -7.75 -11.53
N PHE A 385 -7.98 -7.21 -11.34
CA PHE A 385 -7.67 -6.31 -10.21
C PHE A 385 -8.58 -5.07 -10.21
N GLY A 386 -8.67 -4.35 -11.34
CA GLY A 386 -9.52 -3.17 -11.46
C GLY A 386 -11.01 -3.49 -11.28
N LEU A 387 -11.47 -4.62 -11.80
CA LEU A 387 -12.85 -5.08 -11.66
C LEU A 387 -13.19 -5.40 -10.20
N VAL A 388 -12.30 -6.05 -9.45
CA VAL A 388 -12.50 -6.30 -8.01
C VAL A 388 -12.55 -5.00 -7.23
N MET A 389 -11.68 -4.04 -7.54
CA MET A 389 -11.71 -2.70 -6.94
C MET A 389 -13.06 -2.00 -7.19
N ILE A 390 -13.55 -1.99 -8.44
CA ILE A 390 -14.82 -1.36 -8.81
C ILE A 390 -16.01 -2.06 -8.12
N LEU A 391 -16.09 -3.39 -8.20
CA LEU A 391 -17.17 -4.15 -7.57
C LEU A 391 -17.23 -3.89 -6.06
N MET A 392 -16.07 -3.82 -5.42
CA MET A 392 -15.98 -3.53 -4.00
C MET A 392 -16.44 -2.10 -3.69
N MET A 393 -16.03 -1.09 -4.47
CA MET A 393 -16.51 0.29 -4.27
C MET A 393 -18.03 0.42 -4.46
N VAL A 394 -18.62 -0.37 -5.36
CA VAL A 394 -20.07 -0.40 -5.60
C VAL A 394 -20.82 -1.06 -4.43
N TRP A 395 -20.31 -2.17 -3.89
CA TRP A 395 -21.00 -2.92 -2.83
C TRP A 395 -20.66 -2.46 -1.41
N ARG A 396 -19.47 -1.92 -1.16
CA ARG A 396 -18.95 -1.51 0.15
C ARG A 396 -18.13 -0.21 0.07
N PRO A 397 -18.78 0.94 -0.16
CA PRO A 397 -18.11 2.24 -0.29
C PRO A 397 -17.37 2.68 0.98
N GLN A 398 -17.66 2.09 2.14
CA GLN A 398 -17.02 2.40 3.42
C GLN A 398 -15.76 1.54 3.71
N GLY A 399 -15.41 0.58 2.84
CA GLY A 399 -14.35 -0.37 3.12
C GLY A 399 -14.84 -1.80 3.43
N LEU A 400 -13.90 -2.75 3.45
CA LEU A 400 -14.14 -4.14 3.86
C LEU A 400 -14.62 -4.19 5.31
N LEU A 401 -13.93 -3.49 6.22
CA LEU A 401 -14.23 -3.47 7.64
C LEU A 401 -14.24 -2.02 8.14
N PRO A 402 -15.34 -1.26 8.00
CA PRO A 402 -15.37 0.13 8.41
C PRO A 402 -15.17 0.29 9.92
N MET A 403 -14.53 1.39 10.31
CA MET A 403 -14.29 1.72 11.72
C MET A 403 -15.63 1.96 12.44
N LYS A 404 -15.94 1.13 13.44
CA LYS A 404 -17.07 1.36 14.35
C LYS A 404 -16.59 2.17 15.56
N ARG A 405 -17.07 3.41 15.68
CA ARG A 405 -16.79 4.27 16.83
C ARG A 405 -17.51 3.71 18.07
N HIS A 406 -16.85 3.71 19.22
CA HIS A 406 -17.57 3.60 20.50
C HIS A 406 -18.28 4.93 20.72
N GLN A 407 -19.56 4.99 20.37
CA GLN A 407 -20.41 6.10 20.80
C GLN A 407 -20.62 5.93 22.30
N VAL A 408 -20.09 6.88 23.08
CA VAL A 408 -20.46 6.98 24.49
C VAL A 408 -21.87 7.56 24.48
N GLU A 409 -22.88 6.70 24.56
CA GLU A 409 -24.24 7.14 24.81
C GLU A 409 -24.25 7.80 26.19
N VAL A 410 -24.34 9.14 26.20
CA VAL A 410 -24.60 9.88 27.42
C VAL A 410 -26.03 9.52 27.81
N LYS A 411 -26.20 8.70 28.84
CA LYS A 411 -27.51 8.52 29.48
C LYS A 411 -27.92 9.91 29.99
N SER A 412 -28.88 10.53 29.29
CA SER A 412 -29.55 11.76 29.72
C SER A 412 -30.42 11.50 30.93
#